data_AF-A0A2E4I5W2-F1
#
_entry.id   AF-A0A2E4I5W2-F1
#
_cell.length_a   1.000
_cell.length_b   1.000
_cell.length_c   1.000
_cell.angle_alpha   90.00
_cell.angle_beta   90.00
_cell.angle_gamma   90.00
#
_symmetry.space_group_name_H-M   'P 1'
#
loop_
_entity.id
_entity.type
_entity.pdbx_description
1 polymer ?
#
loop_
_entity_poly.entity_id
_entity_poly.type
_entity_poly.pdbx_seq_one_letter_code
_entity_poly.pdbx_strand_id
1 'polypeptide(L)'
;MALSELTFGPPLDGSSVYLDTSDSLSVFSEFGDSGVDLRDITLTDVETVSMGQASLLQSMQINAGTTLTGLTTISGTLNGSSVDDRILINGDRDFSGVTFTNIDTIGLQDGSTGQQTIAASASTAFGITEIQNFTSGSGSAADIFDYTSALTAGDGTPVSAGTGSSNQLELTTVTAGSGAVTAISGNSSGVVEFEESDLSLLSIDLSSATAAAILDGVETLLESRDSGNQLTGSSAQVTQGGTDTDMLLVFFEGSNDSVIVRYQETGTSSNDTAADYNEELSVVAILDGVGSIVDGNFI
;
A
#
# COMPACT_ATOMS: atom_id res chain seq x y z
N MET A 1 4.14 -35.50 24.15
CA MET A 1 5.16 -34.97 25.08
C MET A 1 4.99 -33.47 24.99
N ALA A 2 4.26 -32.87 25.93
CA ALA A 2 3.96 -31.44 25.92
C ALA A 2 5.21 -30.68 26.36
N LEU A 3 5.76 -29.87 25.47
CA LEU A 3 6.88 -28.98 25.76
C LEU A 3 6.33 -27.64 26.26
N SER A 4 7.10 -27.01 27.13
CA SER A 4 6.76 -25.88 27.99
C SER A 4 6.35 -24.62 27.23
N GLU A 5 5.17 -24.11 27.59
CA GLU A 5 4.71 -22.73 27.41
C GLU A 5 5.76 -21.75 28.00
N LEU A 6 6.37 -20.93 27.16
CA LEU A 6 7.30 -19.88 27.59
C LEU A 6 6.53 -18.58 27.75
N THR A 7 5.95 -18.39 28.93
CA THR A 7 5.45 -17.08 29.38
C THR A 7 6.66 -16.20 29.71
N PHE A 8 6.94 -15.19 28.89
CA PHE A 8 7.95 -14.18 29.23
C PHE A 8 7.35 -13.15 30.20
N GLY A 9 7.65 -13.34 31.50
CA GLY A 9 7.75 -12.27 32.51
C GLY A 9 6.46 -11.52 32.92
N PRO A 10 6.47 -10.83 34.07
CA PRO A 10 5.31 -10.09 34.58
C PRO A 10 5.04 -8.82 33.75
N PRO A 11 3.83 -8.25 33.81
CA PRO A 11 3.43 -7.15 32.94
C PRO A 11 4.26 -5.92 33.24
N LEU A 12 4.96 -5.41 32.22
CA LEU A 12 5.24 -3.99 32.13
C LEU A 12 4.05 -3.40 31.37
N ASP A 13 3.01 -3.07 32.13
CA ASP A 13 1.82 -2.26 31.78
C ASP A 13 0.45 -2.91 31.54
N GLY A 14 0.31 -4.17 31.11
CA GLY A 14 -1.03 -4.79 31.03
C GLY A 14 -1.32 -5.65 29.80
N SER A 15 -0.47 -5.60 28.77
CA SER A 15 -0.65 -6.43 27.57
C SER A 15 -0.06 -7.84 27.76
N SER A 16 -0.86 -8.88 27.50
CA SER A 16 -0.44 -10.30 27.56
C SER A 16 0.03 -10.76 26.17
N VAL A 17 1.28 -11.21 26.03
CA VAL A 17 1.83 -11.80 24.80
C VAL A 17 1.82 -13.33 24.91
N TYR A 18 1.20 -14.02 23.96
CA TYR A 18 1.17 -15.49 23.89
C TYR A 18 1.80 -15.99 22.59
N LEU A 19 2.74 -16.94 22.70
CA LEU A 19 3.37 -17.64 21.58
C LEU A 19 2.85 -19.08 21.55
N ASP A 20 2.23 -19.52 20.44
CA ASP A 20 1.84 -20.92 20.22
C ASP A 20 2.99 -21.72 19.55
N THR A 21 2.87 -23.05 19.58
CA THR A 21 3.65 -24.08 18.89
C THR A 21 3.70 -23.97 17.37
N SER A 22 2.90 -23.08 16.78
CA SER A 22 3.05 -22.59 15.41
C SER A 22 3.54 -21.16 15.56
N ASP A 23 4.71 -20.83 15.02
CA ASP A 23 5.44 -19.55 15.08
C ASP A 23 4.54 -18.31 14.89
N SER A 24 3.74 -17.97 15.91
CA SER A 24 2.61 -17.04 15.80
C SER A 24 2.41 -16.25 17.09
N LEU A 25 2.11 -14.97 16.91
CA LEU A 25 1.77 -14.02 17.95
C LEU A 25 0.29 -13.69 17.84
N SER A 26 -0.46 -13.91 18.91
CA SER A 26 -1.86 -13.46 18.99
C SER A 26 -1.97 -12.17 19.80
N VAL A 27 -2.64 -11.18 19.22
CA VAL A 27 -2.98 -9.90 19.85
C VAL A 27 -4.41 -10.02 20.35
N PHE A 28 -4.67 -9.66 21.60
CA PHE A 28 -6.01 -9.66 22.18
C PHE A 28 -6.25 -8.38 22.95
N SER A 29 -7.48 -7.91 22.94
CA SER A 29 -8.02 -6.98 23.92
C SER A 29 -8.36 -7.75 25.20
N GLU A 30 -7.72 -7.41 26.31
CA GLU A 30 -8.04 -7.94 27.64
C GLU A 30 -8.12 -6.78 28.65
N PHE A 31 -9.12 -6.81 29.54
CA PHE A 31 -9.24 -5.90 30.67
C PHE A 31 -9.16 -4.38 30.39
N GLY A 32 -9.57 -3.93 29.20
CA GLY A 32 -9.63 -2.51 28.84
C GLY A 32 -8.34 -1.96 28.22
N ASP A 33 -7.34 -2.82 28.00
CA ASP A 33 -6.27 -2.58 27.05
C ASP A 33 -6.61 -3.27 25.73
N SER A 34 -6.52 -2.53 24.63
CA SER A 34 -6.91 -2.96 23.29
C SER A 34 -5.70 -3.17 22.40
N GLY A 35 -4.52 -3.42 22.95
CA GLY A 35 -3.34 -3.62 22.12
C GLY A 35 -2.19 -4.39 22.73
N VAL A 36 -1.22 -4.67 21.87
CA VAL A 36 0.09 -5.22 22.21
C VAL A 36 1.14 -4.18 21.85
N ASP A 37 1.97 -3.82 22.82
CA ASP A 37 3.14 -2.98 22.62
C ASP A 37 4.38 -3.83 22.32
N LEU A 38 4.90 -3.71 21.09
CA LEU A 38 6.11 -4.38 20.62
C LEU A 38 7.25 -3.40 20.38
N ARG A 39 7.15 -2.15 20.83
CA ARG A 39 8.23 -1.17 20.68
C ARG A 39 9.51 -1.66 21.36
N ASP A 40 10.63 -1.54 20.67
CA ASP A 40 11.95 -2.01 21.10
C ASP A 40 12.05 -3.53 21.38
N ILE A 41 11.06 -4.31 20.92
CA ILE A 41 11.06 -5.77 21.05
C ILE A 41 11.65 -6.42 19.78
N THR A 42 12.44 -7.47 19.98
CA THR A 42 12.89 -8.36 18.91
C THR A 42 12.08 -9.65 18.93
N LEU A 43 11.35 -9.91 17.85
CA LEU A 43 10.66 -11.17 17.59
C LEU A 43 11.39 -11.90 16.45
N THR A 44 12.17 -12.92 16.84
CA THR A 44 12.69 -13.92 15.91
C THR A 44 11.75 -15.11 15.93
N ASP A 45 11.47 -15.69 14.76
CA ASP A 45 10.61 -16.89 14.64
C ASP A 45 9.11 -16.64 14.89
N VAL A 46 8.61 -15.44 14.56
CA VAL A 46 7.16 -15.18 14.45
C VAL A 46 6.84 -15.01 12.99
N GLU A 47 6.16 -15.99 12.40
CA GLU A 47 5.69 -15.99 11.01
C GLU A 47 4.36 -15.27 10.85
N THR A 48 3.48 -15.37 11.86
CA THR A 48 2.13 -14.80 11.80
C THR A 48 1.79 -13.95 13.03
N VAL A 49 1.22 -12.77 12.79
CA VAL A 49 0.53 -11.98 13.81
C VAL A 49 -0.97 -12.08 13.57
N SER A 50 -1.75 -12.41 14.60
CA SER A 50 -3.21 -12.54 14.51
C SER A 50 -3.95 -11.65 15.50
N MET A 51 -4.81 -10.79 14.97
CA MET A 51 -5.79 -9.97 15.68
C MET A 51 -7.17 -10.61 15.49
N GLY A 52 -7.44 -11.67 16.25
CA GLY A 52 -8.55 -12.60 15.96
C GLY A 52 -9.90 -12.32 16.64
N GLN A 53 -10.08 -11.19 17.32
CA GLN A 53 -11.28 -10.89 18.10
C GLN A 53 -12.24 -9.98 17.34
N ALA A 54 -13.16 -10.61 16.62
CA ALA A 54 -14.20 -9.88 15.90
C ALA A 54 -14.95 -8.87 16.78
N SER A 55 -15.24 -7.70 16.20
CA SER A 55 -16.00 -6.61 16.82
C SER A 55 -15.35 -5.95 18.04
N LEU A 56 -14.06 -6.18 18.26
CA LEU A 56 -13.25 -5.49 19.25
C LEU A 56 -12.07 -4.84 18.54
N LEU A 57 -11.78 -3.58 18.90
CA LEU A 57 -10.54 -2.96 18.45
C LEU A 57 -9.35 -3.73 19.01
N GLN A 58 -8.46 -4.19 18.15
CA GLN A 58 -7.15 -4.67 18.54
C GLN A 58 -6.09 -3.80 17.88
N SER A 59 -4.99 -3.57 18.58
CA SER A 59 -3.93 -2.71 18.10
C SER A 59 -2.55 -3.31 18.37
N MET A 60 -1.63 -3.07 17.44
CA MET A 60 -0.23 -3.41 17.60
C MET A 60 0.59 -2.13 17.49
N GLN A 61 1.39 -1.82 18.52
CA GLN A 61 2.31 -0.70 18.49
C GLN A 61 3.73 -1.21 18.19
N ILE A 62 4.38 -0.60 17.20
CA ILE A 62 5.75 -0.91 16.83
C ILE A 62 6.54 0.37 16.60
N ASN A 63 7.86 0.31 16.76
CA ASN A 63 8.74 1.42 16.43
C ASN A 63 9.96 0.98 15.60
N ALA A 64 10.83 1.92 15.27
CA ALA A 64 12.11 1.66 14.59
C ALA A 64 13.05 0.72 15.36
N GLY A 65 12.88 0.60 16.69
CA GLY A 65 13.62 -0.36 17.52
C GLY A 65 13.05 -1.77 17.47
N THR A 66 11.83 -1.96 16.99
CA THR A 66 11.20 -3.27 16.85
C THR A 66 11.82 -4.06 15.71
N THR A 67 12.25 -5.29 15.97
CA THR A 67 12.77 -6.21 14.94
C THR A 67 11.78 -7.38 14.76
N LEU A 68 11.23 -7.55 13.56
CA LEU A 68 10.35 -8.66 13.20
C LEU A 68 11.01 -9.47 12.07
N THR A 69 11.69 -10.56 12.41
CA THR A 69 12.34 -11.41 11.40
C THR A 69 11.54 -12.70 11.20
N GLY A 70 11.24 -13.02 9.94
CA GLY A 70 10.45 -14.21 9.58
C GLY A 70 8.95 -13.96 9.47
N LEU A 71 8.47 -12.75 9.79
CA LEU A 71 7.07 -12.38 9.65
C LEU A 71 6.64 -12.43 8.18
N THR A 72 5.61 -13.21 7.89
CA THR A 72 5.02 -13.32 6.54
C THR A 72 3.58 -12.84 6.50
N THR A 73 2.88 -12.87 7.64
CA THR A 73 1.43 -12.62 7.67
C THR A 73 1.02 -11.79 8.87
N ILE A 74 0.16 -10.79 8.63
CA ILE A 74 -0.59 -10.08 9.67
C ILE A 74 -2.08 -10.19 9.33
N SER A 75 -2.87 -10.78 10.22
CA SER A 75 -4.30 -11.03 9.98
C SER A 75 -5.16 -10.38 11.05
N GLY A 76 -6.27 -9.78 10.64
CA GLY A 76 -7.32 -9.25 11.52
C GLY A 76 -8.69 -9.86 11.25
N THR A 77 -9.73 -9.15 11.69
CA THR A 77 -11.14 -9.55 11.63
C THR A 77 -12.06 -8.48 11.03
N LEU A 78 -11.52 -7.54 10.22
CA LEU A 78 -12.27 -6.51 9.49
C LEU A 78 -13.59 -7.07 8.94
N ASN A 79 -14.70 -6.65 9.54
CA ASN A 79 -16.03 -7.18 9.27
C ASN A 79 -17.05 -6.10 8.85
N GLY A 80 -16.58 -4.96 8.35
CA GLY A 80 -17.42 -3.86 7.88
C GLY A 80 -17.97 -2.98 9.01
N SER A 81 -17.37 -3.07 10.21
CA SER A 81 -17.52 -2.06 11.26
C SER A 81 -16.39 -1.04 11.17
N SER A 82 -16.62 0.20 11.62
CA SER A 82 -15.66 1.31 11.48
C SER A 82 -14.43 1.23 12.40
N VAL A 83 -14.21 0.10 13.06
CA VAL A 83 -13.08 -0.18 13.95
C VAL A 83 -12.95 -1.69 14.09
N ASP A 84 -11.92 -2.32 13.53
CA ASP A 84 -11.56 -3.68 13.96
C ASP A 84 -10.07 -3.77 14.33
N ASP A 85 -9.11 -3.54 13.43
CA ASP A 85 -7.69 -3.87 13.73
C ASP A 85 -6.68 -2.87 13.21
N ARG A 86 -5.77 -2.40 14.08
CA ARG A 86 -4.82 -1.32 13.75
C ARG A 86 -3.38 -1.66 14.04
N ILE A 87 -2.48 -1.17 13.21
CA ILE A 87 -1.05 -1.23 13.42
C ILE A 87 -0.52 0.19 13.50
N LEU A 88 0.07 0.57 14.62
CA LEU A 88 0.55 1.92 14.88
C LEU A 88 2.08 1.92 14.85
N ILE A 89 2.65 2.77 14.01
CA ILE A 89 4.07 2.73 13.65
C ILE A 89 4.75 4.04 13.99
N ASN A 90 5.81 3.98 14.79
CA ASN A 90 6.71 5.10 15.08
C ASN A 90 8.12 4.86 14.51
N GLY A 91 8.53 5.60 13.48
CA GLY A 91 9.74 5.36 12.69
C GLY A 91 9.55 4.48 11.46
N ASP A 92 10.64 4.22 10.75
CA ASP A 92 10.66 3.47 9.49
C ASP A 92 10.32 2.00 9.68
N ARG A 93 9.61 1.42 8.70
CA ARG A 93 9.22 0.01 8.71
C ARG A 93 9.24 -0.62 7.33
N ASP A 94 9.87 -1.78 7.26
CA ASP A 94 9.87 -2.64 6.08
C ASP A 94 8.84 -3.77 6.24
N PHE A 95 7.89 -3.82 5.31
CA PHE A 95 6.88 -4.88 5.18
C PHE A 95 7.09 -5.72 3.92
N SER A 96 8.26 -5.64 3.28
CA SER A 96 8.59 -6.41 2.09
C SER A 96 8.32 -7.91 2.29
N GLY A 97 7.36 -8.45 1.53
CA GLY A 97 6.96 -9.87 1.58
C GLY A 97 5.92 -10.21 2.63
N VAL A 98 5.36 -9.23 3.33
CA VAL A 98 4.29 -9.43 4.32
C VAL A 98 2.93 -9.36 3.64
N THR A 99 2.04 -10.29 3.98
CA THR A 99 0.64 -10.32 3.58
C THR A 99 -0.25 -9.83 4.72
N PHE A 100 -1.09 -8.85 4.43
CA PHE A 100 -2.12 -8.33 5.32
C PHE A 100 -3.47 -8.86 4.89
N THR A 101 -4.26 -9.30 5.86
CA THR A 101 -5.65 -9.73 5.60
C THR A 101 -6.55 -9.16 6.67
N ASN A 102 -7.61 -8.46 6.27
CA ASN A 102 -8.65 -7.95 7.16
C ASN A 102 -8.09 -7.05 8.29
N ILE A 103 -7.07 -6.26 7.98
CA ILE A 103 -6.58 -5.17 8.84
C ILE A 103 -7.24 -3.88 8.35
N ASP A 104 -7.68 -3.05 9.28
CA ASP A 104 -8.33 -1.76 9.00
C ASP A 104 -7.26 -0.74 8.59
N THR A 105 -6.27 -0.52 9.47
CA THR A 105 -5.35 0.61 9.32
C THR A 105 -3.92 0.26 9.71
N ILE A 106 -2.97 0.80 8.93
CA ILE A 106 -1.60 1.08 9.34
C ILE A 106 -1.49 2.61 9.57
N GLY A 107 -1.35 3.03 10.82
CA GLY A 107 -1.25 4.44 11.18
C GLY A 107 0.19 4.87 11.43
N LEU A 108 0.68 5.84 10.65
CA LEU A 108 1.97 6.49 10.87
C LEU A 108 1.88 7.48 12.05
N GLN A 109 2.82 7.45 12.98
CA GLN A 109 2.74 8.13 14.29
C GLN A 109 3.85 9.17 14.55
N ASP A 110 4.86 9.30 13.69
CA ASP A 110 5.87 10.37 13.83
C ASP A 110 5.30 11.73 13.42
N GLY A 111 4.20 11.69 12.66
CA GLY A 111 3.39 12.83 12.25
C GLY A 111 4.17 13.87 11.46
N SER A 112 3.65 15.09 11.40
CA SER A 112 4.23 16.19 10.59
C SER A 112 5.64 16.68 11.00
N THR A 113 6.33 16.00 11.93
CA THR A 113 7.63 16.44 12.46
C THR A 113 8.80 15.52 12.10
N GLY A 114 8.54 14.32 11.59
CA GLY A 114 9.56 13.38 11.15
C GLY A 114 9.07 12.60 9.94
N GLN A 115 9.95 12.42 8.96
CA GLN A 115 9.72 11.54 7.82
C GLN A 115 9.72 10.08 8.30
N GLN A 116 8.70 9.31 7.90
CA GLN A 116 8.66 7.86 8.04
C GLN A 116 8.70 7.20 6.66
N THR A 117 9.43 6.10 6.59
CA THR A 117 9.45 5.23 5.41
C THR A 117 8.64 3.97 5.68
N ILE A 118 7.67 3.69 4.81
CA ILE A 118 7.02 2.38 4.71
C ILE A 118 7.53 1.70 3.46
N ALA A 119 8.29 0.61 3.64
CA ALA A 119 8.81 -0.16 2.53
C ALA A 119 7.91 -1.36 2.20
N ALA A 120 7.74 -1.60 0.91
CA ALA A 120 6.96 -2.70 0.35
C ALA A 120 7.65 -3.25 -0.91
N SER A 121 7.38 -4.51 -1.22
CA SER A 121 7.90 -5.19 -2.40
C SER A 121 6.76 -5.74 -3.26
N ALA A 122 7.08 -6.25 -4.45
CA ALA A 122 6.15 -6.94 -5.33
C ALA A 122 5.44 -8.16 -4.69
N SER A 123 5.98 -8.70 -3.60
CA SER A 123 5.37 -9.80 -2.82
C SER A 123 4.63 -9.31 -1.57
N THR A 124 4.58 -8.01 -1.33
CA THR A 124 3.81 -7.41 -0.22
C THR A 124 2.37 -7.26 -0.65
N ALA A 125 1.45 -7.59 0.23
CA ALA A 125 0.02 -7.45 -0.04
C ALA A 125 -0.65 -6.73 1.12
N PHE A 126 -0.82 -5.42 1.03
CA PHE A 126 -1.60 -4.66 2.01
C PHE A 126 -3.11 -4.95 1.89
N GLY A 127 -3.56 -5.44 0.74
CA GLY A 127 -4.97 -5.71 0.47
C GLY A 127 -5.76 -4.40 0.45
N ILE A 128 -6.77 -4.30 1.31
CA ILE A 128 -7.57 -3.10 1.53
C ILE A 128 -7.19 -2.35 2.81
N THR A 129 -6.04 -2.68 3.41
CA THR A 129 -5.55 -1.97 4.61
C THR A 129 -5.15 -0.56 4.22
N GLU A 130 -5.71 0.44 4.91
CA GLU A 130 -5.37 1.84 4.67
C GLU A 130 -4.08 2.23 5.38
N ILE A 131 -3.22 2.99 4.71
CA ILE A 131 -2.11 3.70 5.34
C ILE A 131 -2.60 5.10 5.69
N GLN A 132 -2.72 5.37 6.98
CA GLN A 132 -3.20 6.64 7.51
C GLN A 132 -2.05 7.52 8.03
N ASN A 133 -2.31 8.84 8.04
CA ASN A 133 -1.37 9.88 8.45
C ASN A 133 -0.10 9.95 7.58
N PHE A 134 -0.18 9.49 6.33
CA PHE A 134 0.90 9.67 5.37
C PHE A 134 1.01 11.15 4.98
N THR A 135 2.16 11.75 5.25
CA THR A 135 2.44 13.15 4.95
C THR A 135 3.05 13.27 3.55
N SER A 136 2.27 13.66 2.55
CA SER A 136 2.82 13.91 1.22
C SER A 136 3.56 15.25 1.12
N GLY A 137 4.44 15.39 0.11
CA GLY A 137 5.20 16.62 -0.16
C GLY A 137 6.71 16.40 -0.26
N SER A 138 7.45 17.51 -0.38
CA SER A 138 8.92 17.51 -0.57
C SER A 138 9.70 18.00 0.67
N GLY A 139 9.00 18.23 1.79
CA GLY A 139 9.60 18.66 3.04
C GLY A 139 10.31 17.51 3.77
N SER A 140 11.15 17.84 4.75
CA SER A 140 11.86 16.84 5.57
C SER A 140 10.98 16.00 6.50
N ALA A 141 9.69 16.30 6.54
CA ALA A 141 8.68 15.53 7.27
C ALA A 141 7.70 14.83 6.32
N ALA A 142 7.97 14.87 5.01
CA ALA A 142 7.19 14.11 4.06
C ALA A 142 7.58 12.64 4.17
N ASP A 143 6.57 11.78 4.27
CA ASP A 143 6.73 10.34 4.39
C ASP A 143 7.10 9.72 3.03
N ILE A 144 7.69 8.54 3.07
CA ILE A 144 8.17 7.82 1.90
C ILE A 144 7.45 6.48 1.82
N PHE A 145 6.91 6.18 0.64
CA PHE A 145 6.57 4.85 0.22
C PHE A 145 7.76 4.28 -0.58
N ASP A 146 8.50 3.34 0.00
CA ASP A 146 9.71 2.74 -0.60
C ASP A 146 9.31 1.42 -1.28
N TYR A 147 9.21 1.41 -2.61
CA TYR A 147 8.89 0.21 -3.38
C TYR A 147 10.16 -0.51 -3.84
N THR A 148 10.50 -1.57 -3.13
CA THR A 148 11.84 -2.17 -3.15
C THR A 148 12.11 -3.12 -4.32
N SER A 149 11.09 -3.41 -5.14
CA SER A 149 11.19 -4.34 -6.27
C SER A 149 11.54 -3.63 -7.56
N ALA A 150 12.28 -4.32 -8.42
CA ALA A 150 12.60 -3.80 -9.75
C ALA A 150 11.32 -3.63 -10.57
N LEU A 151 11.30 -2.59 -11.39
CA LEU A 151 10.20 -2.25 -12.30
C LEU A 151 10.73 -2.20 -13.73
N THR A 152 9.83 -2.25 -14.70
CA THR A 152 10.08 -1.98 -16.10
C THR A 152 9.13 -0.87 -16.53
N ALA A 153 9.66 0.32 -16.78
CA ALA A 153 8.84 1.45 -17.21
C ALA A 153 8.12 1.15 -18.54
N GLY A 154 7.07 1.92 -18.86
CA GLY A 154 6.22 1.65 -20.01
C GLY A 154 6.93 1.71 -21.37
N ASP A 155 8.06 2.41 -21.48
CA ASP A 155 8.90 2.42 -22.68
C ASP A 155 9.92 1.25 -22.76
N GLY A 156 9.91 0.37 -21.75
CA GLY A 156 10.82 -0.76 -21.59
C GLY A 156 12.10 -0.45 -20.80
N THR A 157 12.26 0.76 -20.26
CA THR A 157 13.42 1.13 -19.44
C THR A 157 13.42 0.34 -18.13
N PRO A 158 14.48 -0.42 -17.80
CA PRO A 158 14.59 -1.08 -16.52
C PRO A 158 14.81 -0.07 -15.39
N VAL A 159 14.01 -0.17 -14.34
CA VAL A 159 14.13 0.62 -13.11
C VAL A 159 14.62 -0.31 -12.01
N SER A 160 15.78 0.00 -11.44
CA SER A 160 16.49 -0.91 -10.54
C SER A 160 15.75 -1.07 -9.21
N ALA A 161 15.80 -2.28 -8.65
CA ALA A 161 15.44 -2.52 -7.26
C ALA A 161 16.45 -1.86 -6.32
N GLY A 162 15.98 -1.37 -5.17
CA GLY A 162 16.83 -0.78 -4.15
C GLY A 162 16.00 -0.33 -2.95
N THR A 163 16.69 0.02 -1.88
CA THR A 163 16.08 0.59 -0.67
C THR A 163 16.78 1.91 -0.33
N GLY A 164 16.01 2.86 0.18
CA GLY A 164 16.50 4.14 0.66
C GLY A 164 17.01 5.12 -0.40
N SER A 165 17.47 6.29 0.06
CA SER A 165 17.74 7.53 -0.70
C SER A 165 18.61 7.47 -1.98
N SER A 166 19.23 6.34 -2.31
CA SER A 166 20.03 6.19 -3.54
C SER A 166 19.28 5.55 -4.71
N ASN A 167 18.06 5.07 -4.49
CA ASN A 167 17.27 4.36 -5.51
C ASN A 167 15.93 5.03 -5.80
N GLN A 168 15.87 6.36 -5.77
CA GLN A 168 14.61 7.10 -5.90
C GLN A 168 13.87 6.75 -7.21
N LEU A 169 12.69 6.17 -7.09
CA LEU A 169 11.73 6.08 -8.18
C LEU A 169 11.34 7.48 -8.62
N GLU A 170 11.48 7.78 -9.90
CA GLU A 170 11.09 9.09 -10.43
C GLU A 170 9.58 9.09 -10.74
N LEU A 171 8.86 10.06 -10.16
CA LEU A 171 7.42 10.23 -10.35
C LEU A 171 7.14 11.07 -11.60
N THR A 172 6.44 10.49 -12.57
CA THR A 172 5.87 11.26 -13.70
C THR A 172 4.44 11.67 -13.39
N THR A 173 4.24 12.93 -13.00
CA THR A 173 2.91 13.51 -12.80
C THR A 173 2.26 13.89 -14.13
N VAL A 174 1.01 13.49 -14.30
CA VAL A 174 0.22 13.68 -15.51
C VAL A 174 -1.12 14.32 -15.16
N THR A 175 -1.32 15.54 -15.65
CA THR A 175 -2.62 16.23 -15.63
C THR A 175 -3.55 15.68 -16.70
N ALA A 176 -4.86 15.84 -16.54
CA ALA A 176 -5.80 15.35 -17.55
C ALA A 176 -5.62 16.09 -18.90
N GLY A 177 -5.89 15.36 -19.99
CA GLY A 177 -5.79 15.86 -21.36
C GLY A 177 -4.86 15.02 -22.24
N SER A 178 -4.48 15.56 -23.39
CA SER A 178 -3.77 14.77 -24.43
C SER A 178 -2.43 14.19 -23.98
N GLY A 179 -1.80 14.77 -22.95
CA GLY A 179 -0.57 14.24 -22.35
C GLY A 179 -0.77 12.88 -21.69
N ALA A 180 -1.97 12.60 -21.19
CA ALA A 180 -2.28 11.32 -20.56
C ALA A 180 -2.36 10.14 -21.54
N VAL A 181 -2.56 10.40 -22.84
CA VAL A 181 -2.67 9.34 -23.86
C VAL A 181 -1.41 8.45 -23.90
N THR A 182 -0.23 9.03 -23.69
CA THR A 182 1.05 8.30 -23.72
C THR A 182 1.73 8.28 -22.35
N ALA A 183 0.97 8.55 -21.28
CA ALA A 183 1.50 8.61 -19.92
C ALA A 183 2.18 7.32 -19.50
N ILE A 184 1.65 6.16 -19.91
CA ILE A 184 2.21 4.85 -19.61
C ILE A 184 3.25 4.47 -20.68
N SER A 185 2.83 4.25 -21.94
CA SER A 185 3.72 3.85 -23.05
C SER A 185 4.99 4.68 -23.25
N GLY A 186 4.97 5.98 -22.92
CA GLY A 186 6.10 6.89 -23.08
C GLY A 186 6.91 7.12 -21.81
N ASN A 187 6.54 6.49 -20.69
CA ASN A 187 7.20 6.67 -19.41
C ASN A 187 8.50 5.86 -19.33
N SER A 188 9.52 6.46 -18.73
CA SER A 188 10.84 5.85 -18.50
C SER A 188 11.22 5.74 -17.01
N SER A 189 10.31 6.15 -16.10
CA SER A 189 10.60 6.32 -14.68
C SER A 189 10.02 5.22 -13.78
N GLY A 190 9.04 4.46 -14.28
CA GLY A 190 8.41 3.34 -13.56
C GLY A 190 7.27 3.73 -12.62
N VAL A 191 7.03 5.02 -12.40
CA VAL A 191 5.89 5.52 -11.62
C VAL A 191 5.18 6.65 -12.36
N VAL A 192 3.86 6.54 -12.51
CA VAL A 192 3.01 7.57 -13.12
C VAL A 192 1.90 7.94 -12.16
N GLU A 193 1.74 9.22 -11.90
CA GLU A 193 0.63 9.78 -11.15
C GLU A 193 -0.35 10.45 -12.09
N PHE A 194 -1.63 10.06 -12.02
CA PHE A 194 -2.71 10.77 -12.70
C PHE A 194 -3.35 11.77 -11.72
N GLU A 195 -2.73 12.95 -11.57
CA GLU A 195 -3.04 13.97 -10.55
C GLU A 195 -4.53 14.37 -10.50
N GLU A 196 -5.18 14.44 -11.66
CA GLU A 196 -6.58 14.86 -11.78
C GLU A 196 -7.55 13.68 -11.92
N SER A 197 -7.10 12.45 -11.64
CA SER A 197 -8.00 11.30 -11.55
C SER A 197 -8.96 11.47 -10.37
N ASP A 198 -10.19 10.98 -10.54
CA ASP A 198 -11.19 11.04 -9.47
C ASP A 198 -12.11 9.81 -9.54
N LEU A 199 -11.77 8.80 -8.75
CA LEU A 199 -12.52 7.56 -8.61
C LEU A 199 -13.92 7.79 -8.00
N SER A 200 -14.15 8.89 -7.26
CA SER A 200 -15.46 9.21 -6.69
C SER A 200 -16.51 9.52 -7.78
N LEU A 201 -16.07 9.97 -8.97
CA LEU A 201 -16.95 10.16 -10.14
C LEU A 201 -17.50 8.82 -10.66
N LEU A 202 -16.84 7.71 -10.34
CA LEU A 202 -17.28 6.35 -10.62
C LEU A 202 -17.99 5.69 -9.41
N SER A 203 -18.32 6.48 -8.38
CA SER A 203 -18.91 6.01 -7.12
C SER A 203 -18.03 5.00 -6.37
N ILE A 204 -16.71 5.11 -6.52
CA ILE A 204 -15.72 4.36 -5.75
C ILE A 204 -15.28 5.21 -4.57
N ASP A 205 -15.43 4.65 -3.37
CA ASP A 205 -14.96 5.18 -2.10
C ASP A 205 -13.86 4.23 -1.59
N LEU A 206 -12.61 4.67 -1.61
CA LEU A 206 -11.43 3.86 -1.28
C LEU A 206 -11.49 3.32 0.15
N SER A 207 -12.19 3.99 1.06
CA SER A 207 -12.33 3.55 2.45
C SER A 207 -13.27 2.37 2.66
N SER A 208 -14.11 2.07 1.66
CA SER A 208 -15.09 0.98 1.75
C SER A 208 -15.14 0.06 0.53
N ALA A 209 -14.45 0.42 -0.55
CA ALA A 209 -14.42 -0.35 -1.77
C ALA A 209 -13.61 -1.64 -1.61
N THR A 210 -14.09 -2.71 -2.23
CA THR A 210 -13.28 -3.92 -2.40
C THR A 210 -12.17 -3.66 -3.41
N ALA A 211 -11.04 -4.35 -3.30
CA ALA A 211 -9.95 -4.28 -4.29
C ALA A 211 -10.45 -4.46 -5.74
N ALA A 212 -11.40 -5.38 -5.98
CA ALA A 212 -11.97 -5.59 -7.32
C ALA A 212 -12.71 -4.35 -7.86
N ALA A 213 -13.46 -3.64 -7.02
CA ALA A 213 -14.17 -2.42 -7.42
C ALA A 213 -13.21 -1.26 -7.69
N ILE A 214 -12.12 -1.16 -6.92
CA ILE A 214 -11.05 -0.19 -7.16
C ILE A 214 -10.41 -0.44 -8.53
N LEU A 215 -10.04 -1.68 -8.82
CA LEU A 215 -9.39 -2.06 -10.08
C LEU A 215 -10.33 -1.84 -11.29
N ASP A 216 -11.61 -2.19 -11.18
CA ASP A 216 -12.62 -1.90 -12.22
C ASP A 216 -12.78 -0.40 -12.48
N GLY A 217 -12.73 0.42 -11.42
CA GLY A 217 -12.73 1.88 -11.54
C GLY A 217 -11.47 2.43 -12.24
N VAL A 218 -10.29 1.90 -11.89
CA VAL A 218 -9.02 2.29 -12.52
C VAL A 218 -8.98 1.88 -13.98
N GLU A 219 -9.39 0.65 -14.30
CA GLU A 219 -9.53 0.14 -15.68
C GLU A 219 -10.48 1.04 -16.49
N THR A 220 -11.64 1.37 -15.91
CA THR A 220 -12.60 2.30 -16.52
C THR A 220 -11.97 3.66 -16.84
N LEU A 221 -11.14 4.22 -15.94
CA LEU A 221 -10.47 5.50 -16.18
C LEU A 221 -9.43 5.42 -17.32
N LEU A 222 -8.63 4.36 -17.33
CA LEU A 222 -7.59 4.13 -18.35
C LEU A 222 -8.18 3.88 -19.74
N GLU A 223 -9.32 3.19 -19.80
CA GLU A 223 -9.98 2.77 -21.03
C GLU A 223 -11.08 3.72 -21.51
N SER A 224 -11.34 4.80 -20.78
CA SER A 224 -12.40 5.72 -21.15
C SER A 224 -12.14 6.41 -22.50
N ARG A 225 -13.21 6.56 -23.28
CA ARG A 225 -13.26 7.30 -24.57
C ARG A 225 -14.26 8.47 -24.56
N ASP A 226 -14.90 8.72 -23.43
CA ASP A 226 -15.71 9.90 -23.15
C ASP A 226 -14.89 11.14 -22.72
N SER A 227 -14.71 12.09 -23.64
CA SER A 227 -14.01 13.37 -23.43
C SER A 227 -14.48 14.25 -22.24
N GLY A 228 -15.61 13.95 -21.58
CA GLY A 228 -16.19 14.79 -20.53
C GLY A 228 -15.56 14.64 -19.13
N ASN A 229 -15.15 13.41 -18.73
CA ASN A 229 -14.78 13.06 -17.35
C ASN A 229 -13.60 12.07 -17.28
N GLN A 230 -12.63 12.15 -18.20
CA GLN A 230 -11.58 11.14 -18.33
C GLN A 230 -10.15 11.69 -18.34
N LEU A 231 -9.19 10.81 -18.06
CA LEU A 231 -7.76 11.12 -18.00
C LEU A 231 -7.25 11.81 -19.26
N THR A 232 -7.68 11.40 -20.45
CA THR A 232 -7.12 11.94 -21.71
C THR A 232 -7.84 13.16 -22.27
N GLY A 233 -9.01 13.53 -21.73
CA GLY A 233 -9.85 14.60 -22.27
C GLY A 233 -10.21 14.46 -23.76
N SER A 234 -10.17 13.25 -24.32
CA SER A 234 -10.34 12.98 -25.76
C SER A 234 -11.14 11.69 -25.99
N SER A 235 -11.19 11.18 -27.23
CA SER A 235 -11.75 9.85 -27.52
C SER A 235 -10.68 8.75 -27.60
N ALA A 236 -9.44 9.07 -27.21
CA ALA A 236 -8.33 8.15 -27.09
C ALA A 236 -8.23 7.63 -25.65
N GLN A 237 -7.91 6.36 -25.51
CA GLN A 237 -7.60 5.72 -24.22
C GLN A 237 -6.16 6.04 -23.81
N VAL A 238 -5.81 5.74 -22.56
CA VAL A 238 -4.41 5.70 -22.15
C VAL A 238 -3.73 4.51 -22.83
N THR A 239 -2.67 4.76 -23.57
CA THR A 239 -1.92 3.74 -24.31
C THR A 239 -1.12 2.89 -23.35
N GLN A 240 -1.37 1.58 -23.37
CA GLN A 240 -0.64 0.55 -22.62
C GLN A 240 0.89 0.63 -22.80
N GLY A 241 1.61 0.07 -21.85
CA GLY A 241 3.05 -0.07 -21.92
C GLY A 241 3.51 -1.00 -23.03
N GLY A 242 4.82 -1.04 -23.25
CA GLY A 242 5.44 -2.09 -24.06
C GLY A 242 5.38 -3.46 -23.39
N THR A 243 5.77 -4.50 -24.12
CA THR A 243 5.93 -5.85 -23.56
C THR A 243 6.82 -5.82 -22.31
N ASP A 244 6.43 -6.59 -21.30
CA ASP A 244 7.11 -6.70 -20.00
C ASP A 244 7.05 -5.43 -19.13
N THR A 245 6.19 -4.45 -19.44
CA THR A 245 5.94 -3.30 -18.57
C THR A 245 5.49 -3.79 -17.18
N ASP A 246 6.10 -3.24 -16.15
CA ASP A 246 5.80 -3.49 -14.74
C ASP A 246 6.06 -2.17 -14.00
N MET A 247 5.00 -1.44 -13.66
CA MET A 247 5.12 -0.08 -13.15
C MET A 247 4.05 0.22 -12.09
N LEU A 248 4.25 1.31 -11.35
CA LEU A 248 3.28 1.82 -10.40
C LEU A 248 2.47 2.97 -11.02
N LEU A 249 1.17 2.95 -10.80
CA LEU A 249 0.21 3.96 -11.21
C LEU A 249 -0.47 4.51 -9.95
N VAL A 250 -0.56 5.83 -9.82
CA VAL A 250 -1.24 6.48 -8.70
C VAL A 250 -2.51 7.15 -9.20
N PHE A 251 -3.63 6.84 -8.54
CA PHE A 251 -4.94 7.45 -8.78
C PHE A 251 -5.52 8.01 -7.49
N PHE A 252 -6.46 8.94 -7.62
CA PHE A 252 -7.09 9.61 -6.49
C PHE A 252 -8.59 9.38 -6.42
N GLU A 253 -9.12 9.38 -5.21
CA GLU A 253 -10.52 9.64 -4.92
C GLU A 253 -10.68 11.13 -4.56
N GLY A 254 -10.82 11.95 -5.60
CA GLY A 254 -10.89 13.39 -5.48
C GLY A 254 -9.65 13.97 -4.77
N SER A 255 -9.86 14.71 -3.68
CA SER A 255 -8.78 15.27 -2.87
C SER A 255 -8.61 14.57 -1.52
N ASN A 256 -9.27 13.44 -1.32
CA ASN A 256 -9.31 12.77 -0.03
C ASN A 256 -8.21 11.70 0.02
N ASP A 257 -8.29 10.71 -0.86
CA ASP A 257 -7.50 9.48 -0.74
C ASP A 257 -6.80 9.17 -2.06
N SER A 258 -5.78 8.31 -2.00
CA SER A 258 -5.10 7.80 -3.19
C SER A 258 -4.88 6.31 -3.13
N VAL A 259 -4.76 5.70 -4.30
CA VAL A 259 -4.43 4.29 -4.46
C VAL A 259 -3.21 4.16 -5.36
N ILE A 260 -2.26 3.34 -4.90
CA ILE A 260 -1.12 2.89 -5.69
C ILE A 260 -1.50 1.53 -6.28
N VAL A 261 -1.52 1.45 -7.61
CA VAL A 261 -1.83 0.25 -8.38
C VAL A 261 -0.57 -0.17 -9.12
N ARG A 262 -0.24 -1.46 -9.09
CA ARG A 262 0.77 -2.04 -9.97
C ARG A 262 0.11 -2.47 -11.26
N TYR A 263 0.69 -2.01 -12.37
CA TYR A 263 0.34 -2.42 -13.72
C TYR A 263 1.43 -3.33 -14.28
N GLN A 264 1.03 -4.52 -14.73
CA GLN A 264 1.92 -5.50 -15.36
C GLN A 264 1.33 -5.90 -16.72
N GLU A 265 1.97 -5.47 -17.81
CA GLU A 265 1.54 -5.84 -19.16
C GLU A 265 1.72 -7.35 -19.36
N THR A 266 0.60 -8.05 -19.52
CA THR A 266 0.56 -9.50 -19.75
C THR A 266 0.33 -9.85 -21.22
N GLY A 267 -0.09 -8.86 -22.02
CA GLY A 267 -0.27 -8.96 -23.46
C GLY A 267 1.04 -9.07 -24.25
N THR A 268 0.96 -9.76 -25.39
CA THR A 268 2.08 -9.88 -26.36
C THR A 268 1.97 -8.88 -27.52
N SER A 269 0.98 -8.00 -27.52
CA SER A 269 0.72 -7.13 -28.67
C SER A 269 0.36 -5.71 -28.27
N SER A 270 1.33 -4.83 -28.51
CA SER A 270 1.21 -3.36 -28.61
C SER A 270 0.28 -2.90 -29.77
N ASN A 271 -0.76 -3.66 -30.11
CA ASN A 271 -1.50 -3.50 -31.35
C ASN A 271 -2.95 -3.99 -31.28
N ASP A 272 -3.57 -4.05 -30.09
CA ASP A 272 -5.02 -3.97 -30.05
C ASP A 272 -5.42 -2.50 -30.30
N THR A 273 -6.46 -2.31 -31.10
CA THR A 273 -6.98 -0.98 -31.46
C THR A 273 -7.68 -0.27 -30.29
N ALA A 274 -7.75 -0.95 -29.14
CA ALA A 274 -8.14 -0.44 -27.85
C ALA A 274 -7.15 -0.95 -26.80
N ALA A 275 -6.81 -0.11 -25.83
CA ALA A 275 -6.11 -0.58 -24.64
C ALA A 275 -7.06 -1.50 -23.84
N ASP A 276 -6.53 -2.60 -23.31
CA ASP A 276 -7.25 -3.62 -22.53
C ASP A 276 -6.42 -3.98 -21.28
N TYR A 277 -6.72 -3.33 -20.15
CA TYR A 277 -5.97 -3.51 -18.89
C TYR A 277 -6.52 -4.66 -18.03
N ASN A 278 -7.44 -5.47 -18.57
CA ASN A 278 -8.07 -6.55 -17.84
C ASN A 278 -7.03 -7.60 -17.36
N GLU A 279 -7.10 -7.96 -16.09
CA GLU A 279 -6.16 -8.87 -15.41
C GLU A 279 -4.70 -8.37 -15.30
N GLU A 280 -4.43 -7.09 -15.62
CA GLU A 280 -3.08 -6.50 -15.61
C GLU A 280 -2.82 -5.60 -14.38
N LEU A 281 -3.85 -5.34 -13.57
CA LEU A 281 -3.82 -4.38 -12.47
C LEU A 281 -3.93 -5.08 -11.11
N SER A 282 -3.18 -4.58 -10.12
CA SER A 282 -3.29 -5.03 -8.72
C SER A 282 -3.10 -3.89 -7.74
N VAL A 283 -3.88 -3.86 -6.66
CA VAL A 283 -3.72 -2.84 -5.60
C VAL A 283 -2.44 -3.11 -4.82
N VAL A 284 -1.58 -2.11 -4.73
CA VAL A 284 -0.38 -2.14 -3.89
C VAL A 284 -0.69 -1.57 -2.52
N ALA A 285 -1.18 -0.32 -2.46
CA ALA A 285 -1.48 0.37 -1.21
C ALA A 285 -2.61 1.40 -1.41
N ILE A 286 -3.33 1.70 -0.32
CA ILE A 286 -4.31 2.78 -0.24
C ILE A 286 -3.80 3.77 0.81
N LEU A 287 -3.71 5.05 0.45
CA LEU A 287 -3.30 6.13 1.34
C LEU A 287 -4.51 7.00 1.64
N ASP A 288 -4.97 6.97 2.89
CA ASP A 288 -6.09 7.78 3.38
C ASP A 288 -5.61 9.21 3.72
N GLY A 289 -6.40 10.19 3.32
CA GLY A 289 -6.11 11.61 3.52
C GLY A 289 -5.01 12.19 2.60
N VAL A 290 -4.62 11.46 1.54
CA VAL A 290 -3.61 11.89 0.56
C VAL A 290 -4.23 12.24 -0.79
N GLY A 291 -4.50 13.52 -1.01
CA GLY A 291 -5.01 14.06 -2.28
C GLY A 291 -3.95 14.59 -3.27
N SER A 292 -2.66 14.38 -3.00
CA SER A 292 -1.55 14.73 -3.90
C SER A 292 -0.29 14.00 -3.45
N ILE A 293 0.52 13.53 -4.41
CA ILE A 293 1.83 12.94 -4.15
C ILE A 293 2.90 13.73 -4.93
N VAL A 294 4.14 13.72 -4.46
CA VAL A 294 5.28 14.27 -5.22
C VAL A 294 6.43 13.27 -5.25
N ASP A 295 7.39 13.52 -6.13
CA ASP A 295 8.59 12.69 -6.33
C ASP A 295 9.34 12.36 -5.01
N GLY A 296 9.31 13.26 -4.03
CA GLY A 296 9.93 13.04 -2.72
C GLY A 296 9.26 11.98 -1.85
N ASN A 297 8.08 11.49 -2.24
CA ASN A 297 7.33 10.46 -1.52
C ASN A 297 7.57 9.03 -2.04
N PHE A 298 8.29 8.86 -3.15
CA PHE A 298 8.60 7.55 -3.71
C PHE A 298 10.10 7.29 -3.71
N ILE A 299 10.49 6.10 -3.24
CA ILE A 299 11.85 5.57 -3.33
C ILE A 299 11.79 4.13 -3.82
#